data_AF-A0A1W2AXC1-F1
#
_entry.id   AF-A0A1W2AXC1-F1
#
_cell.length_a   1.000
_cell.length_b   1.000
_cell.length_c   1.000
_cell.angle_alpha   90.00
_cell.angle_beta   90.00
_cell.angle_gamma   90.00
#
_symmetry.space_group_name_H-M   'P 1'
#
loop_
_entity.id
_entity.type
_entity.pdbx_description
1 polymer ?
#
loop_
_entity_poly.entity_id
_entity_poly.type
_entity_poly.pdbx_seq_one_letter_code
_entity_poly.pdbx_strand_id
1 'polypeptide(L)'
;MNLFENIKKHKYLFGIILTLLLCKSFVQLFEFPNSIKLSLIRILLFITVIIIALYYLKDWKLRLIVVISIIGISVLQGELNVWKIPARKEVKMIEDNYSELFSYLKNQPTDFSLVSKTILYPQTINQENKELISKLFNNSAILEIEKNNSEILFVYDRFIDNGYGLLYTPKPEFEEEFWKEPFRINGLDITSISKISENWYYVSFT
;
A
#
# COMPACT_ATOMS: atom_id res chain seq x y z
N MET A 1 18.94 1.10 41.72
CA MET A 1 19.74 1.35 40.49
C MET A 1 19.14 2.55 39.80
N ASN A 2 19.98 3.54 39.45
CA ASN A 2 19.53 4.70 38.69
C ASN A 2 19.18 4.27 37.25
N LEU A 3 18.29 4.99 36.56
CA LEU A 3 17.86 4.71 35.19
C LEU A 3 19.06 4.54 34.24
N PHE A 4 20.08 5.39 34.37
CA PHE A 4 21.30 5.31 33.57
C PHE A 4 22.11 4.02 33.78
N GLU A 5 22.18 3.53 35.01
CA GLU A 5 22.87 2.25 35.31
C GLU A 5 22.09 1.07 34.72
N ASN A 6 20.76 1.13 34.82
CA ASN A 6 19.87 0.17 34.18
C ASN A 6 20.02 0.18 32.65
N ILE A 7 20.22 1.35 32.05
CA ILE A 7 20.45 1.47 30.61
C ILE A 7 21.78 0.84 30.20
N LYS A 8 22.87 1.17 30.90
CA LYS A 8 24.20 0.57 30.65
C LYS A 8 24.17 -0.95 30.79
N LYS A 9 23.44 -1.46 31.78
CA LYS A 9 23.28 -2.91 32.02
C LYS A 9 22.59 -3.63 30.86
N HIS A 10 21.58 -3.01 30.24
CA HIS A 10 20.79 -3.62 29.16
C HIS A 10 21.16 -3.10 27.76
N LYS A 11 22.34 -2.50 27.58
CA LYS A 11 22.76 -1.87 26.31
C LYS A 11 22.62 -2.78 25.08
N TYR A 12 22.95 -4.07 25.21
CA TYR A 12 22.84 -5.03 24.10
C TYR A 12 21.38 -5.37 23.79
N LEU A 13 20.51 -5.45 24.81
CA LEU A 13 19.08 -5.65 24.62
C LEU A 13 18.45 -4.48 23.88
N PHE A 14 18.85 -3.25 24.21
CA PHE A 14 18.41 -2.08 23.45
C PHE A 14 18.93 -2.07 22.02
N GLY A 15 20.17 -2.52 21.80
CA GLY A 15 20.69 -2.77 20.45
C GLY A 15 19.81 -3.73 19.66
N ILE A 16 19.41 -4.85 20.25
CA ILE A 16 18.52 -5.85 19.61
C ILE A 16 17.15 -5.24 19.31
N ILE A 17 16.52 -4.56 20.28
CA ILE A 17 15.21 -3.90 20.10
C ILE A 17 15.29 -2.89 18.96
N LEU A 18 16.33 -2.05 18.93
CA LEU A 18 16.52 -1.07 17.88
C LEU A 18 16.68 -1.73 16.51
N THR A 19 17.53 -2.76 16.39
CA THR A 19 17.73 -3.49 15.14
C THR A 19 16.43 -4.12 14.64
N LEU A 20 15.64 -4.74 15.52
CA LEU A 20 14.34 -5.34 15.13
C LEU A 20 13.33 -4.28 14.68
N LEU A 21 13.29 -3.11 15.34
CA LEU A 21 12.46 -1.98 14.91
C LEU A 21 12.89 -1.44 13.54
N LEU A 22 14.21 -1.34 13.30
CA LEU A 22 14.74 -0.96 11.99
C LEU A 22 14.38 -2.00 10.93
N CYS A 23 14.49 -3.30 11.22
CA CYS A 23 14.05 -4.36 10.32
C CYS A 23 12.55 -4.26 10.00
N LYS A 24 11.69 -4.07 11.02
CA LYS A 24 10.24 -3.84 10.81
C LYS A 24 10.01 -2.66 9.86
N SER A 25 10.71 -1.56 10.09
CA SER A 25 10.59 -0.34 9.29
C SER A 25 11.08 -0.55 7.87
N PHE A 26 12.16 -1.30 7.69
CA PHE A 26 12.71 -1.64 6.39
C PHE A 26 11.73 -2.50 5.58
N VAL A 27 11.12 -3.54 6.19
CA VAL A 27 10.10 -4.38 5.52
C VAL A 27 8.92 -3.53 5.02
N GLN A 28 8.50 -2.52 5.78
CA GLN A 28 7.43 -1.60 5.37
C GLN A 28 7.75 -0.80 4.09
N LEU A 29 9.02 -0.64 3.70
CA LEU A 29 9.42 0.10 2.50
C LEU A 29 9.32 -0.69 1.19
N PHE A 30 9.12 -2.01 1.28
CA PHE A 30 9.04 -2.92 0.12
C PHE A 30 7.64 -3.45 -0.12
N GLU A 31 6.73 -3.22 0.81
CA GLU A 31 5.41 -3.80 0.78
C GLU A 31 4.40 -2.78 0.25
N PHE A 32 3.88 -3.01 -0.96
CA PHE A 32 2.64 -2.35 -1.36
C PHE A 32 1.56 -2.69 -0.32
N PRO A 33 0.66 -1.76 0.07
CA PRO A 33 -0.24 -1.88 1.25
C PRO A 33 -1.24 -3.05 1.25
N ASN A 34 -1.07 -4.02 0.36
CA ASN A 34 -1.98 -5.10 0.05
C ASN A 34 -1.38 -6.51 0.24
N SER A 35 -0.09 -6.63 0.53
CA SER A 35 0.53 -7.95 0.70
C SER A 35 0.22 -8.55 2.07
N ILE A 36 -0.51 -9.65 2.14
CA ILE A 36 -0.75 -10.34 3.43
C ILE A 36 0.56 -10.90 4.01
N LYS A 37 1.51 -11.31 3.15
CA LYS A 37 2.72 -12.05 3.57
C LYS A 37 3.70 -11.18 4.35
N LEU A 38 4.05 -9.99 3.85
CA LEU A 38 5.02 -9.11 4.51
C LEU A 38 4.38 -8.40 5.73
N SER A 39 3.07 -8.18 5.70
CA SER A 39 2.29 -7.63 6.80
C SER A 39 2.32 -8.54 8.02
N LEU A 40 2.19 -9.87 7.82
CA LEU A 40 2.37 -10.84 8.89
C LEU A 40 3.78 -10.79 9.49
N ILE A 41 4.83 -10.69 8.66
CA ILE A 41 6.21 -10.56 9.16
C ILE A 41 6.38 -9.29 10.00
N ARG A 42 5.80 -8.16 9.57
CA ARG A 42 5.84 -6.90 10.32
C ARG A 42 5.13 -7.01 11.68
N ILE A 43 3.97 -7.66 11.72
CA ILE A 43 3.22 -7.90 12.95
C ILE A 43 4.02 -8.82 13.90
N LEU A 44 4.59 -9.90 13.38
CA LEU A 44 5.42 -10.82 14.16
C LEU A 44 6.66 -10.14 14.73
N LEU A 45 7.37 -9.32 13.92
CA LEU A 45 8.50 -8.53 14.41
C LEU A 45 8.07 -7.55 15.50
N PHE A 46 6.95 -6.86 15.32
CA PHE A 46 6.42 -5.92 16.31
C PHE A 46 6.10 -6.61 17.65
N ILE A 47 5.37 -7.72 17.62
CA ILE A 47 5.02 -8.50 18.81
C ILE A 47 6.29 -9.05 19.49
N THR A 48 7.24 -9.55 18.70
CA THR A 48 8.53 -10.07 19.21
C THR A 48 9.28 -8.98 19.98
N VAL A 49 9.34 -7.76 19.46
CA VAL A 49 9.99 -6.63 20.15
C VAL A 49 9.31 -6.31 21.48
N ILE A 50 7.98 -6.32 21.52
CA ILE A 50 7.20 -6.09 22.75
C ILE A 50 7.46 -7.20 23.78
N ILE A 51 7.42 -8.48 23.37
CA ILE A 51 7.69 -9.62 24.25
C ILE A 51 9.10 -9.54 24.84
N ILE A 52 10.11 -9.26 23.99
CA ILE A 52 11.50 -9.10 24.43
C ILE A 52 11.61 -7.97 25.47
N ALA A 53 10.99 -6.82 25.20
CA ALA A 53 10.99 -5.69 26.13
C ALA A 53 10.33 -6.05 27.47
N LEU A 54 9.18 -6.71 27.46
CA LEU A 54 8.44 -7.06 28.67
C LEU A 54 9.12 -8.15 29.51
N TYR A 55 9.74 -9.15 28.85
CA TYR A 55 10.33 -10.31 29.52
C TYR A 55 11.71 -10.00 30.11
N TYR A 56 12.58 -9.32 29.35
CA TYR A 56 13.99 -9.14 29.75
C TYR A 56 14.25 -7.89 30.58
N LEU A 57 13.41 -6.85 30.48
CA LEU A 57 13.53 -5.66 31.34
C LEU A 57 12.81 -5.91 32.66
N LYS A 58 13.55 -6.08 33.76
CA LYS A 58 12.94 -6.33 35.08
C LYS A 58 12.41 -5.07 35.77
N ASP A 59 12.94 -3.90 35.42
CA ASP A 59 12.48 -2.62 35.98
C ASP A 59 11.18 -2.17 35.30
N TRP A 60 10.15 -1.84 36.09
CA TRP A 60 8.82 -1.51 35.55
C TRP A 60 8.79 -0.15 34.84
N LYS A 61 9.55 0.84 35.32
CA LYS A 61 9.61 2.18 34.70
C LYS A 61 10.30 2.09 33.34
N LEU A 62 11.41 1.35 33.28
CA LEU A 62 12.16 1.13 32.04
C LEU A 62 11.33 0.35 31.01
N ARG A 63 10.61 -0.69 31.45
CA ARG A 63 9.65 -1.43 30.60
C ARG A 63 8.63 -0.49 29.96
N LEU A 64 7.98 0.33 30.79
CA LEU A 64 6.93 1.24 30.35
C LEU A 64 7.46 2.25 29.33
N ILE A 65 8.61 2.87 29.60
CA ILE A 65 9.25 3.83 28.68
C ILE A 65 9.50 3.17 27.31
N VAL A 66 10.09 1.98 27.31
CA VAL A 66 10.46 1.27 26.08
C VAL A 66 9.23 0.89 25.26
N VAL A 67 8.20 0.32 25.90
CA VAL A 67 6.95 -0.05 25.23
C VAL A 67 6.25 1.18 24.65
N ILE A 68 6.16 2.28 25.40
CA ILE A 68 5.57 3.53 24.90
C ILE A 68 6.38 4.07 23.72
N SER A 69 7.72 4.02 23.75
CA SER A 69 8.55 4.45 22.62
C SER A 69 8.32 3.58 21.38
N ILE A 70 8.20 2.26 21.52
CA ILE A 70 7.92 1.34 20.41
C ILE A 70 6.56 1.66 19.74
N ILE A 71 5.54 1.89 20.55
CA ILE A 71 4.20 2.28 20.08
C ILE A 71 4.26 3.65 19.41
N GLY A 72 4.90 4.63 20.05
CA GLY A 72 5.04 5.99 19.53
C GLY A 72 5.74 6.04 18.18
N ILE A 73 6.82 5.28 17.98
CA ILE A 73 7.48 5.16 16.66
C ILE A 73 6.51 4.60 15.61
N SER A 74 5.70 3.61 15.97
CA SER A 74 4.76 2.99 15.02
C SER A 74 3.63 3.95 14.63
N VAL A 75 3.14 4.77 15.58
CA VAL A 75 2.18 5.85 15.29
C VAL A 75 2.81 6.90 14.39
N LEU A 76 4.02 7.37 14.70
CA LEU A 76 4.75 8.34 13.88
C LEU A 76 4.98 7.84 12.45
N GLN A 77 5.21 6.54 12.24
CA GLN A 77 5.33 5.97 10.90
C GLN A 77 4.03 6.06 10.09
N GLY A 78 2.88 5.96 10.76
CA GLY A 78 1.56 6.17 10.15
C GLY A 78 1.37 7.62 9.72
N GLU A 79 1.62 8.56 10.64
CA GLU A 79 1.50 10.01 10.40
C GLU A 79 2.46 10.50 9.31
N LEU A 80 3.69 9.98 9.28
CA LEU A 80 4.68 10.29 8.24
C LEU A 80 4.34 9.62 6.89
N ASN A 81 3.22 8.90 6.80
CA ASN A 81 2.75 8.26 5.58
C ASN A 81 3.82 7.37 4.92
N VAL A 82 4.60 6.65 5.74
CA VAL A 82 5.70 5.77 5.26
C VAL A 82 5.17 4.70 4.29
N TRP A 83 3.92 4.28 4.47
CA TRP A 83 3.21 3.37 3.57
C TRP A 83 3.03 3.91 2.14
N LYS A 84 3.10 5.22 1.91
CA LYS A 84 3.04 5.81 0.57
C LYS A 84 4.32 5.56 -0.24
N ILE A 85 5.44 5.24 0.39
CA ILE A 85 6.72 4.99 -0.30
C ILE A 85 6.60 3.80 -1.26
N PRO A 86 6.18 2.59 -0.82
CA PRO A 86 5.99 1.48 -1.73
C PRO A 86 4.88 1.74 -2.77
N ALA A 87 3.81 2.46 -2.40
CA ALA A 87 2.78 2.86 -3.37
C ALA A 87 3.34 3.76 -4.49
N ARG A 88 4.23 4.71 -4.18
CA ARG A 88 4.91 5.53 -5.19
C ARG A 88 5.86 4.73 -6.08
N LYS A 89 6.52 3.71 -5.54
CA LYS A 89 7.36 2.81 -6.35
C LYS A 89 6.52 2.03 -7.36
N GLU A 90 5.37 1.55 -6.93
CA GLU A 90 4.40 0.85 -7.77
C GLU A 90 3.85 1.76 -8.87
N VAL A 91 3.40 2.98 -8.52
CA VAL A 91 2.97 4.00 -9.49
C VAL A 91 4.07 4.26 -10.52
N LYS A 92 5.31 4.49 -10.07
CA LYS A 92 6.43 4.74 -10.97
C LYS A 92 6.71 3.55 -11.89
N MET A 93 6.64 2.32 -11.38
CA MET A 93 6.76 1.12 -12.22
C MET A 93 5.66 1.07 -13.28
N ILE A 94 4.42 1.43 -12.93
CA ILE A 94 3.30 1.49 -13.88
C ILE A 94 3.55 2.54 -14.96
N GLU A 95 3.96 3.75 -14.58
CA GLU A 95 4.24 4.86 -15.50
C GLU A 95 5.43 4.55 -16.43
N ASP A 96 6.53 4.05 -15.88
CA ASP A 96 7.77 3.81 -16.63
C ASP A 96 7.61 2.66 -17.64
N ASN A 97 6.87 1.60 -17.29
CA ASN A 97 6.82 0.36 -18.08
C ASN A 97 5.51 0.16 -18.87
N TYR A 98 4.45 0.90 -18.52
CA TYR A 98 3.11 0.69 -19.08
C TYR A 98 2.42 2.01 -19.45
N SER A 99 3.15 3.08 -19.71
CA SER A 99 2.60 4.36 -20.21
C SER A 99 1.78 4.18 -21.49
N GLU A 100 2.22 3.32 -22.42
CA GLU A 100 1.50 2.98 -23.65
C GLU A 100 0.14 2.32 -23.38
N LEU A 101 0.04 1.55 -22.29
CA LEU A 101 -1.21 0.93 -21.86
C LEU A 101 -2.27 1.98 -21.51
N PHE A 102 -1.89 3.14 -20.98
CA PHE A 102 -2.85 4.22 -20.69
C PHE A 102 -3.53 4.72 -21.96
N SER A 103 -2.79 4.86 -23.06
CA SER A 103 -3.36 5.25 -24.35
C SER A 103 -4.35 4.21 -24.84
N TYR A 104 -4.02 2.93 -24.71
CA TYR A 104 -4.93 1.83 -25.02
C TYR A 104 -6.21 1.86 -24.16
N LEU A 105 -6.06 2.00 -22.83
CA LEU A 105 -7.16 2.03 -21.87
C LEU A 105 -8.07 3.25 -22.08
N LYS A 106 -7.51 4.42 -22.36
CA LYS A 106 -8.28 5.65 -22.66
C LYS A 106 -9.18 5.49 -23.88
N ASN A 107 -8.77 4.69 -24.87
CA ASN A 107 -9.55 4.43 -26.07
C ASN A 107 -10.60 3.32 -25.90
N GLN A 108 -10.66 2.65 -24.75
CA GLN A 108 -11.72 1.69 -24.45
C GLN A 108 -13.02 2.40 -24.06
N PRO A 109 -14.18 1.69 -24.12
CA PRO A 109 -15.45 2.20 -23.61
C PRO A 109 -15.34 2.76 -22.18
N THR A 110 -16.29 3.62 -21.83
CA THR A 110 -16.36 4.27 -20.50
C THR A 110 -16.35 3.23 -19.39
N ASP A 111 -17.29 2.29 -19.38
CA ASP A 111 -17.42 1.23 -18.38
C ASP A 111 -16.67 -0.03 -18.82
N PHE A 112 -15.34 0.04 -18.78
CA PHE A 112 -14.46 -1.05 -19.21
C PHE A 112 -13.87 -1.77 -18.00
N SER A 113 -13.99 -3.11 -17.99
CA SER A 113 -13.34 -4.02 -17.04
C SER A 113 -12.40 -4.95 -17.80
N LEU A 114 -11.21 -5.11 -17.25
CA LEU A 114 -10.21 -6.07 -17.70
C LEU A 114 -9.72 -6.89 -16.51
N VAL A 115 -10.30 -8.07 -16.34
CA VAL A 115 -9.89 -9.04 -15.33
C VAL A 115 -8.78 -9.93 -15.89
N SER A 116 -7.80 -10.30 -15.05
CA SER A 116 -6.65 -11.15 -15.37
C SER A 116 -6.95 -12.45 -16.14
N LYS A 117 -8.21 -12.93 -16.24
CA LYS A 117 -8.52 -14.21 -16.91
C LYS A 117 -9.78 -14.34 -17.77
N THR A 118 -10.74 -13.42 -17.88
CA THR A 118 -12.05 -13.86 -18.43
C THR A 118 -12.95 -12.91 -19.21
N ILE A 119 -12.62 -11.64 -19.42
CA ILE A 119 -13.47 -10.81 -20.30
C ILE A 119 -12.77 -10.69 -21.65
N LEU A 120 -13.09 -11.68 -22.50
CA LEU A 120 -13.05 -11.64 -23.96
C LEU A 120 -12.15 -10.52 -24.49
N TYR A 121 -10.88 -10.82 -24.78
CA TYR A 121 -10.08 -9.94 -25.64
C TYR A 121 -10.96 -9.59 -26.85
N PRO A 122 -11.43 -8.34 -27.00
CA PRO A 122 -12.03 -7.95 -28.26
C PRO A 122 -11.00 -8.30 -29.33
N GLN A 123 -11.44 -8.85 -30.46
CA GLN A 123 -10.54 -9.18 -31.57
C GLN A 123 -9.69 -7.98 -32.05
N THR A 124 -10.00 -6.78 -31.55
CA THR A 124 -9.38 -5.47 -31.76
C THR A 124 -8.14 -5.14 -30.92
N ILE A 125 -7.75 -5.93 -29.90
CA ILE A 125 -6.49 -5.64 -29.18
C ILE A 125 -5.31 -6.15 -30.01
N ASN A 126 -4.41 -5.24 -30.41
CA ASN A 126 -3.20 -5.59 -31.14
C ASN A 126 -2.25 -6.46 -30.28
N GLN A 127 -1.32 -7.17 -30.92
CA GLN A 127 -0.42 -8.10 -30.25
C GLN A 127 0.45 -7.41 -29.18
N GLU A 128 0.90 -6.19 -29.47
CA GLU A 128 1.71 -5.37 -28.57
C GLU A 128 0.99 -5.05 -27.24
N ASN A 129 -0.26 -4.57 -27.30
CA ASN A 129 -1.05 -4.30 -26.10
C ASN A 129 -1.37 -5.59 -25.33
N LYS A 130 -1.59 -6.72 -26.02
CA LYS A 130 -1.77 -8.02 -25.33
C LYS A 130 -0.53 -8.41 -24.53
N GLU A 131 0.66 -8.21 -25.09
CA GLU A 131 1.91 -8.49 -24.39
C GLU A 131 2.12 -7.54 -23.21
N LEU A 132 1.82 -6.25 -23.35
CA LEU A 132 1.88 -5.28 -22.26
C LEU A 132 0.91 -5.62 -21.12
N ILE A 133 -0.35 -5.92 -21.43
CA ILE A 133 -1.36 -6.34 -20.45
C ILE A 133 -0.91 -7.62 -19.72
N SER A 134 -0.45 -8.62 -20.49
CA SER A 134 0.04 -9.87 -19.93
C SER A 134 1.25 -9.64 -19.02
N LYS A 135 2.21 -8.80 -19.42
CA LYS A 135 3.35 -8.42 -18.59
C LYS A 135 2.91 -7.70 -17.32
N LEU A 136 1.94 -6.78 -17.40
CA LEU A 136 1.42 -6.06 -16.24
C LEU A 136 0.82 -7.03 -15.22
N PHE A 137 -0.12 -7.89 -15.62
CA PHE A 137 -0.75 -8.84 -14.70
C PHE A 137 0.23 -9.90 -14.17
N ASN A 138 1.25 -10.29 -14.94
CA ASN A 138 2.24 -11.26 -14.47
C ASN A 138 3.29 -10.66 -13.52
N ASN A 139 3.60 -9.37 -13.65
CA ASN A 139 4.66 -8.70 -12.89
C ASN A 139 4.14 -7.84 -11.74
N SER A 140 2.83 -7.65 -11.63
CA SER A 140 2.19 -6.88 -10.57
C SER A 140 1.21 -7.74 -9.77
N ALA A 141 0.76 -7.22 -8.63
CA ALA A 141 -0.32 -7.81 -7.87
C ALA A 141 -1.71 -7.32 -8.34
N ILE A 142 -1.80 -6.68 -9.50
CA ILE A 142 -3.06 -6.18 -10.06
C ILE A 142 -3.90 -7.39 -10.52
N LEU A 143 -5.13 -7.44 -10.05
CA LEU A 143 -6.12 -8.48 -10.37
C LEU A 143 -6.99 -8.07 -11.57
N GLU A 144 -7.29 -6.78 -11.65
CA GLU A 144 -8.24 -6.21 -12.59
C GLU A 144 -7.93 -4.73 -12.85
N ILE A 145 -8.34 -4.25 -14.02
CA ILE A 145 -8.35 -2.83 -14.37
C ILE A 145 -9.78 -2.43 -14.69
N GLU A 146 -10.28 -1.44 -13.96
CA GLU A 146 -11.60 -0.85 -14.14
C GLU A 146 -11.44 0.56 -14.69
N LYS A 147 -12.39 1.02 -15.50
CA LYS A 147 -12.40 2.35 -16.07
C LYS A 147 -13.79 2.97 -15.98
N ASN A 148 -13.80 4.29 -15.82
CA ASN A 148 -14.95 5.16 -16.07
C ASN A 148 -14.40 6.44 -16.69
N ASN A 149 -15.06 6.98 -17.72
CA ASN A 149 -14.69 8.23 -18.40
C ASN A 149 -13.17 8.36 -18.65
N SER A 150 -12.49 9.11 -17.79
CA SER A 150 -11.05 9.40 -17.81
C SER A 150 -10.25 8.69 -16.72
N GLU A 151 -10.93 8.08 -15.76
CA GLU A 151 -10.38 7.46 -14.57
C GLU A 151 -10.10 5.97 -14.79
N ILE A 152 -8.95 5.52 -14.30
CA ILE A 152 -8.50 4.13 -14.43
C ILE A 152 -8.14 3.61 -13.03
N LEU A 153 -8.81 2.56 -12.59
CA LEU A 153 -8.59 1.91 -11.32
C LEU A 153 -7.88 0.58 -11.54
N PHE A 154 -6.67 0.47 -10.98
CA PHE A 154 -5.90 -0.76 -10.89
C PHE A 154 -6.25 -1.45 -9.57
N VAL A 155 -6.99 -2.55 -9.64
CA VAL A 155 -7.49 -3.31 -8.50
C VAL A 155 -6.44 -4.32 -8.03
N TYR A 156 -6.06 -4.30 -6.76
CA TYR A 156 -5.00 -5.16 -6.22
C TYR A 156 -5.52 -6.29 -5.30
N ASP A 157 -6.58 -6.05 -4.51
CA ASP A 157 -7.23 -7.08 -3.70
C ASP A 157 -8.69 -6.73 -3.48
N ARG A 158 -9.46 -7.77 -3.16
CA ARG A 158 -10.85 -7.69 -2.71
C ARG A 158 -11.03 -8.64 -1.54
N PHE A 159 -11.38 -8.10 -0.38
CA PHE A 159 -11.83 -8.87 0.77
C PHE A 159 -13.33 -8.68 0.98
N ILE A 160 -14.11 -9.72 0.63
CA ILE A 160 -15.58 -9.68 0.62
C ILE A 160 -16.04 -8.57 -0.34
N ASP A 161 -16.74 -7.57 0.19
CA ASP A 161 -17.28 -6.44 -0.57
C ASP A 161 -16.34 -5.24 -0.54
N ASN A 162 -15.14 -5.32 0.06
CA ASN A 162 -14.20 -4.20 0.11
C ASN A 162 -12.97 -4.49 -0.74
N GLY A 163 -12.62 -3.60 -1.65
CA GLY A 163 -11.40 -3.68 -2.44
C GLY A 163 -10.47 -2.50 -2.24
N TYR A 164 -9.22 -2.69 -2.64
CA TYR A 164 -8.18 -1.65 -2.62
C TYR A 164 -7.48 -1.56 -3.97
N GLY A 165 -7.13 -0.34 -4.35
CA GLY A 165 -6.55 -0.08 -5.65
C GLY A 165 -5.72 1.18 -5.75
N LEU A 166 -5.10 1.36 -6.92
CA LEU A 166 -4.55 2.63 -7.37
C LEU A 166 -5.48 3.22 -8.41
N LEU A 167 -5.96 4.43 -8.15
CA LEU A 167 -6.76 5.21 -9.06
C LEU A 167 -5.89 6.25 -9.75
N TYR A 168 -5.86 6.20 -11.07
CA TYR A 168 -5.36 7.29 -11.91
C TYR A 168 -6.53 8.18 -12.34
N THR A 169 -6.40 9.48 -12.11
CA THR A 169 -7.34 10.50 -12.57
C THR A 169 -6.57 11.72 -13.08
N PRO A 170 -6.76 12.11 -14.35
CA PRO A 170 -6.09 13.27 -14.91
C PRO A 170 -6.74 14.60 -14.49
N LYS A 171 -7.85 14.57 -13.73
CA LYS A 171 -8.61 15.76 -13.34
C LYS A 171 -7.98 16.42 -12.11
N PRO A 172 -7.52 17.69 -12.22
CA PRO A 172 -6.96 18.43 -11.09
C PRO A 172 -7.96 18.59 -9.94
N GLU A 173 -9.24 18.77 -10.26
CA GLU A 173 -10.31 19.03 -9.30
C GLU A 173 -10.90 17.75 -8.66
N PHE A 174 -10.41 16.56 -9.04
CA PHE A 174 -10.97 15.28 -8.63
C PHE A 174 -11.14 15.15 -7.11
N GLU A 175 -10.13 15.58 -6.34
CA GLU A 175 -10.16 15.46 -4.88
C GLU A 175 -11.31 16.28 -4.28
N GLU A 176 -11.60 17.47 -4.81
CA GLU A 176 -12.72 18.29 -4.35
C GLU A 176 -14.07 17.74 -4.80
N GLU A 177 -14.14 17.17 -6.01
CA GLU A 177 -15.36 16.54 -6.55
C GLU A 177 -15.73 15.28 -5.76
N PHE A 178 -14.75 14.44 -5.44
CA PHE A 178 -14.93 13.21 -4.69
C PHE A 178 -15.61 13.42 -3.33
N TRP A 179 -15.31 14.53 -2.65
CA TRP A 179 -15.91 14.83 -1.34
C TRP A 179 -17.31 15.46 -1.42
N LYS A 180 -17.76 15.87 -2.61
CA LYS A 180 -19.08 16.48 -2.81
C LYS A 180 -20.14 15.43 -3.18
N GLU A 181 -19.77 14.44 -3.98
CA GLU A 181 -20.71 13.47 -4.53
C GLU A 181 -20.14 12.04 -4.51
N PRO A 182 -20.99 11.01 -4.37
CA PRO A 182 -20.55 9.62 -4.48
C PRO A 182 -19.89 9.37 -5.84
N PHE A 183 -18.67 8.85 -5.81
CA PHE A 183 -17.90 8.57 -7.02
C PHE A 183 -17.84 7.07 -7.32
N ARG A 184 -18.17 6.70 -8.55
CA ARG A 184 -18.24 5.31 -9.02
C ARG A 184 -17.33 5.05 -10.21
N ILE A 185 -16.71 3.88 -10.23
CA ILE A 185 -15.96 3.36 -11.39
C ILE A 185 -16.49 1.98 -11.73
N ASN A 186 -17.05 1.83 -12.92
CA ASN A 186 -17.61 0.57 -13.42
C ASN A 186 -18.51 -0.16 -12.39
N GLY A 187 -19.37 0.60 -11.71
CA GLY A 187 -20.27 0.10 -10.66
C GLY A 187 -19.65 -0.07 -9.27
N LEU A 188 -18.34 0.10 -9.10
CA LEU A 188 -17.67 0.10 -7.79
C LEU A 188 -17.80 1.48 -7.14
N ASP A 189 -18.27 1.52 -5.90
CA ASP A 189 -18.38 2.72 -5.09
C ASP A 189 -17.03 3.02 -4.44
N ILE A 190 -16.36 4.11 -4.87
CA ILE A 190 -15.10 4.53 -4.24
C ILE A 190 -15.42 5.16 -2.89
N THR A 191 -14.91 4.56 -1.81
CA THR A 191 -15.26 4.93 -0.43
C THR A 191 -14.23 5.80 0.26
N SER A 192 -12.97 5.75 -0.19
CA SER A 192 -11.92 6.65 0.31
C SER A 192 -10.82 6.84 -0.71
N ILE A 193 -10.13 7.99 -0.60
CA ILE A 193 -8.98 8.32 -1.42
C ILE A 193 -7.82 8.83 -0.55
N SER A 194 -6.59 8.55 -0.97
CA SER A 194 -5.38 9.12 -0.40
C SER A 194 -4.37 9.39 -1.50
N LYS A 195 -4.03 10.67 -1.70
CA LYS A 195 -3.12 11.10 -2.76
C LYS A 195 -1.71 10.51 -2.59
N ILE A 196 -1.19 9.88 -3.64
CA ILE A 196 0.12 9.23 -3.69
C ILE A 196 1.15 10.09 -4.43
N SER A 197 0.78 10.56 -5.61
CA SER A 197 1.54 11.45 -6.49
C SER A 197 0.58 12.29 -7.35
N GLU A 198 1.11 13.01 -8.34
CA GLU A 198 0.29 13.73 -9.31
C GLU A 198 -0.63 12.75 -10.05
N ASN A 199 -1.93 13.04 -10.10
CA ASN A 199 -2.96 12.20 -10.75
C ASN A 199 -3.19 10.80 -10.14
N TRP A 200 -2.47 10.40 -9.10
CA TRP A 200 -2.57 9.07 -8.51
C TRP A 200 -3.04 9.07 -7.07
N TYR A 201 -4.03 8.22 -6.80
CA TYR A 201 -4.65 8.05 -5.49
C TYR A 201 -4.64 6.57 -5.12
N TYR A 202 -4.34 6.27 -3.86
CA TYR A 202 -4.66 4.99 -3.28
C TYR A 202 -6.10 5.05 -2.80
N VAL A 203 -6.90 4.04 -3.14
CA VAL A 203 -8.35 4.07 -2.91
C VAL A 203 -8.84 2.79 -2.27
N SER A 204 -9.92 2.91 -1.49
CA SER A 204 -10.78 1.79 -1.12
C SER A 204 -12.10 1.90 -1.86
N PHE A 205 -12.74 0.77 -2.14
CA PHE A 205 -14.02 0.72 -2.83
C PHE A 205 -14.89 -0.45 -2.37
N THR A 206 -16.19 -0.39 -2.66
CA THR A 206 -17.16 -1.45 -2.42
C THR A 206 -17.95 -1.83 -3.68
#